data_AF-A0A1C5WDF2-F1
#
_entry.id   AF-A0A1C5WDF2-F1
#
_cell.length_a   1.000
_cell.length_b   1.000
_cell.length_c   1.000
_cell.angle_alpha   90.00
_cell.angle_beta   90.00
_cell.angle_gamma   90.00
#
_symmetry.space_group_name_H-M   'P 1'
#
loop_
_entity.id
_entity.type
_entity.pdbx_description
1 polymer ?
#
loop_
_entity_poly.entity_id
_entity_poly.type
_entity_poly.pdbx_seq_one_letter_code
_entity_poly.pdbx_strand_id
1 'polypeptide(L)' 'MKKILCNKIKCKKCGDIIESKNRHDFVTCKCGSVAVDGGNSYLRRTGNREDWEELSEFIDEYRQ' A
#
# COMPACT_ATOMS: atom_id res chain seq x y z
N MET A 1 17.38 -7.09 6.32
CA MET A 1 16.72 -6.36 5.21
C MET A 1 15.24 -6.29 5.54
N LYS A 2 14.59 -5.14 5.38
CA LYS A 2 13.13 -5.04 5.57
C LYS A 2 12.41 -5.56 4.33
N LYS A 3 11.60 -6.60 4.50
CA LYS A 3 10.76 -7.16 3.44
C LYS A 3 9.32 -6.73 3.66
N ILE A 4 8.67 -6.24 2.61
CA ILE A 4 7.24 -5.88 2.63
C ILE A 4 6.43 -7.17 2.70
N LEU A 5 5.54 -7.30 3.69
CA LEU A 5 4.59 -8.41 3.82
C LEU A 5 3.24 -8.08 3.21
N CYS A 6 2.76 -6.86 3.45
CA CYS A 6 1.49 -6.37 2.95
C CYS A 6 1.68 -4.94 2.46
N ASN A 7 1.18 -4.64 1.26
CA ASN A 7 1.20 -3.29 0.69
C ASN A 7 -0.24 -2.77 0.64
N LYS A 8 -0.66 -2.11 1.73
CA LYS A 8 -2.07 -1.83 2.00
C LYS A 8 -2.25 -0.43 2.55
N ILE A 9 -3.32 0.24 2.10
CA ILE A 9 -3.72 1.54 2.64
C ILE A 9 -5.23 1.61 2.81
N LYS A 10 -5.68 2.51 3.69
CA LYS A 10 -7.09 2.88 3.82
C LYS A 10 -7.32 4.30 3.31
N CYS A 11 -8.25 4.47 2.39
CA CYS A 11 -8.69 5.77 1.92
C CYS A 11 -9.52 6.45 3.01
N LYS A 12 -9.10 7.65 3.44
CA LYS A 12 -9.82 8.45 4.44
C LYS A 12 -11.07 9.14 3.88
N LYS A 13 -11.14 9.34 2.56
CA LYS A 13 -12.28 9.98 1.89
C LYS A 13 -13.51 9.08 1.80
N CYS A 14 -13.32 7.81 1.42
CA CYS A 14 -14.44 6.88 1.19
C CYS A 14 -14.40 5.62 2.09
N GLY A 15 -13.39 5.49 2.94
CA GLY A 15 -13.20 4.37 3.86
C GLY A 15 -12.67 3.08 3.22
N ASP A 16 -12.45 3.07 1.90
CA ASP A 16 -12.05 1.87 1.16
C ASP A 16 -10.64 1.41 1.50
N ILE A 17 -10.43 0.10 1.60
CA ILE A 17 -9.14 -0.51 1.91
C ILE A 17 -8.66 -1.23 0.66
N ILE A 18 -7.51 -0.78 0.14
CA ILE A 18 -6.90 -1.33 -1.06
C ILE A 18 -5.55 -1.93 -0.75
N GLU A 19 -5.22 -3.01 -1.47
CA GLU A 19 -3.99 -3.77 -1.31
C GLU A 19 -3.41 -4.12 -2.68
N SER A 20 -2.13 -3.85 -2.87
CA SER A 20 -1.36 -4.32 -4.03
C SER A 20 -0.68 -5.63 -3.67
N LYS A 21 -0.91 -6.69 -4.47
CA LYS A 21 -0.39 -8.04 -4.19
C LYS A 21 0.77 -8.44 -5.11
N ASN A 22 0.85 -7.89 -6.32
CA ASN A 22 1.91 -8.19 -7.29
C ASN A 22 2.75 -6.96 -7.65
N ARG A 23 3.94 -7.17 -8.20
CA ARG A 23 4.91 -6.10 -8.53
C ARG A 23 4.34 -4.99 -9.43
N HIS A 24 3.35 -5.30 -10.26
CA HIS A 24 2.69 -4.36 -11.17
C HIS A 24 1.17 -4.48 -11.00
N ASP A 25 0.71 -4.24 -9.79
CA ASP A 25 -0.69 -4.40 -9.38
C ASP A 25 -1.21 -3.06 -8.89
N PHE A 26 -1.62 -2.24 -9.86
CA PHE A 26 -2.12 -0.89 -9.63
C PHE A 26 -3.59 -0.95 -9.20
N VAL A 27 -3.82 -0.88 -7.90
CA VAL A 27 -5.16 -0.94 -7.30
C VAL A 27 -5.57 0.47 -6.88
N THR A 28 -6.71 0.94 -7.37
CA THR A 28 -7.28 2.25 -7.04
C THR A 28 -8.48 2.08 -6.11
N CYS A 29 -8.66 2.99 -5.15
CA CYS A 29 -9.85 2.96 -4.30
C CYS A 29 -11.13 3.25 -5.10
N LYS A 30 -12.27 2.82 -4.59
CA LYS A 30 -13.58 2.98 -5.24
C LYS A 30 -13.96 4.44 -5.57
N CYS A 31 -13.43 5.42 -4.85
CA CYS A 31 -13.68 6.85 -5.12
C CYS A 31 -12.62 7.52 -6.00
N GLY A 32 -11.62 6.77 -6.47
CA GLY A 32 -10.55 7.26 -7.35
C GLY A 32 -9.56 8.23 -6.69
N SER A 33 -9.69 8.51 -5.39
CA SER A 33 -8.84 9.53 -4.72
C SER A 33 -7.43 9.05 -4.41
N VAL A 34 -7.24 7.74 -4.19
CA VAL A 34 -5.93 7.16 -3.86
C VAL A 34 -5.73 5.80 -4.54
N ALA A 35 -4.48 5.42 -4.76
CA ALA A 35 -4.09 4.11 -5.31
C ALA A 35 -2.77 3.57 -4.72
N VAL A 36 -2.59 2.25 -4.82
CA VAL A 36 -1.38 1.51 -4.43
C VAL A 36 -0.84 0.67 -5.58
N ASP A 37 0.48 0.47 -5.61
CA ASP A 37 1.15 -0.42 -6.56
C ASP A 37 2.45 -0.98 -5.95
N GLY A 38 2.98 -2.04 -6.54
CA GLY A 38 4.30 -2.61 -6.24
C GLY A 38 4.30 -3.92 -5.46
N GLY A 39 3.15 -4.41 -5.01
CA GLY A 39 3.04 -5.66 -4.27
C GLY A 39 3.99 -5.68 -3.08
N ASN A 40 4.69 -6.81 -2.90
CA ASN A 40 5.76 -6.97 -1.91
C ASN A 40 7.14 -6.48 -2.38
N SER A 41 7.25 -5.94 -3.61
CA SER A 41 8.52 -5.52 -4.19
C SER A 41 8.88 -4.08 -3.83
N TYR A 42 7.89 -3.19 -3.84
CA TYR A 42 8.05 -1.77 -3.48
C TYR A 42 6.70 -1.18 -3.05
N LEU A 43 6.74 -0.06 -2.32
CA LEU A 43 5.55 0.71 -1.99
C LEU A 43 5.43 1.90 -2.92
N ARG A 44 4.37 1.93 -3.73
CA ARG A 44 3.97 3.11 -4.49
C ARG A 44 2.59 3.58 -4.05
N ARG A 45 2.43 4.89 -3.96
CA ARG A 45 1.23 5.58 -3.48
C ARG A 45 0.88 6.67 -4.46
N THR A 46 -0.40 6.81 -4.76
CA THR A 46 -0.91 7.88 -5.64
C THR A 46 -2.08 8.56 -4.95
N GLY A 47 -2.18 9.88 -5.12
CA GLY A 47 -3.11 10.74 -4.39
C GLY A 47 -2.41 11.56 -3.30
N ASN A 48 -3.17 12.42 -2.60
CA ASN A 48 -2.61 13.26 -1.54
C ASN A 48 -2.27 12.42 -0.31
N ARG A 49 -1.14 12.69 0.35
CA ARG A 49 -0.71 11.96 1.55
C ARG A 49 -1.75 11.98 2.68
N GLU A 50 -2.52 13.05 2.77
CA GLU A 50 -3.55 13.26 3.79
C GLU A 50 -4.81 12.41 3.56
N ASP A 51 -5.03 11.95 2.32
CA ASP A 51 -6.23 11.21 1.92
C ASP A 51 -6.18 9.70 2.27
N TRP A 52 -5.08 9.23 2.87
CA TRP A 52 -4.92 7.82 3.21
C TRP A 52 -4.14 7.57 4.50
N GLU A 53 -4.43 6.42 5.09
CA GLU A 53 -3.75 5.84 6.25
C GLU A 53 -2.90 4.65 5.80
N GLU A 54 -1.67 4.57 6.30
CA GLU A 54 -0.72 3.51 5.97
C GLU A 54 -1.03 2.26 6.81
N LEU A 55 -1.22 1.12 6.14
CA LEU A 55 -1.52 -0.17 6.76
C LEU A 55 -0.55 -1.26 6.29
N SER A 56 0.58 -0.88 5.67
CA SER A 56 1.59 -1.83 5.21
C SER A 56 2.35 -2.47 6.37
N GLU A 57 2.64 -3.76 6.22
CA GLU A 57 3.37 -4.56 7.20
C GLU A 57 4.74 -4.95 6.64
N PHE A 58 5.74 -5.00 7.52
CA PHE A 58 7.12 -5.33 7.16
C PHE A 58 7.67 -6.35 8.14
N ILE A 59 8.48 -7.28 7.63
CA ILE A 59 9.31 -8.14 8.46
C ILE A 59 10.75 -7.63 8.44
N ASP A 60 11.35 -7.50 9.62
CA ASP A 60 12.76 -7.17 9.74
C ASP A 60 13.56 -8.46 9.82
N GLU A 61 14.17 -8.85 8.70
CA GLU A 61 15.14 -9.95 8.71
C GLU A 61 16.48 -9.39 9.22
N TYR A 62 16.64 -9.31 10.54
CA TYR A 62 17.96 -9.25 11.17
C TYR A 62 18.60 -10.63 11.01
N ARG A 63 19.54 -10.75 10.06
CA ARG A 63 20.44 -11.90 10.02
C ARG A 63 21.44 -11.72 11.15
N GLN A 64 21.42 -12.64 12.11
CA GLN A 64 22.44 -12.79 13.16
C GLN A 64 23.74 -13.34 12.55
#